data_AF-A0A853KB98-F1
#
_entry.id   AF-A0A853KB98-F1
#
_cell.length_a   1.000
_cell.length_b   1.000
_cell.length_c   1.000
_cell.angle_alpha   90.00
_cell.angle_beta   90.00
_cell.angle_gamma   90.00
#
_symmetry.space_group_name_H-M   'P 1'
#
loop_
_entity.id
_entity.type
_entity.pdbx_description
1 polymer ?
#
loop_
_entity_poly.entity_id
_entity_poly.type
_entity_poly.pdbx_seq_one_letter_code
_entity_poly.pdbx_strand_id
1 'polypeptide(L)'
;MAVIAILTSVTVLYLFLRSRFRNASWESDQPESQRERFVYASEVLQTIGFKILDERIAHEAITYFGHRKFSSYLLADFIVEKDGQPCPVRVKRLRDPERVSGAWLRSHVMPLYVIYDAPVGLLQPETHELTWVDFSLEVSSRLRYRKWRMRLLWLCIGAVLGFALAQSH
;
A
#
# COMPACT_ATOMS: atom_id res chain seq x y z
N MET A 1 5.89 -34.83 38.55
CA MET A 1 6.86 -33.71 38.53
C MET A 1 7.91 -33.84 37.43
N ALA A 2 8.64 -34.96 37.34
CA ALA A 2 9.69 -35.16 36.32
C ALA A 2 9.17 -35.05 34.87
N VAL A 3 8.01 -35.64 34.56
CA VAL A 3 7.44 -35.63 33.20
C VAL A 3 7.08 -34.21 32.73
N ILE A 4 6.55 -33.38 33.63
CA ILE A 4 6.20 -31.98 33.32
C ILE A 4 7.48 -31.16 33.07
N ALA A 5 8.54 -31.39 33.84
CA ALA A 5 9.83 -30.73 33.66
C ALA A 5 10.53 -31.11 32.33
N ILE A 6 10.37 -32.36 31.88
CA ILE A 6 10.91 -32.81 30.59
C ILE A 6 10.12 -32.20 29.44
N LEU A 7 8.78 -32.15 29.54
CA LEU A 7 7.95 -31.51 28.53
C LEU A 7 8.27 -30.02 28.41
N THR A 8 8.38 -29.30 29.52
CA THR A 8 8.70 -27.87 29.47
C THR A 8 10.10 -27.61 28.92
N SER A 9 11.10 -28.42 29.25
CA SER A 9 12.46 -28.25 28.72
C SER A 9 12.53 -28.49 27.21
N VAL A 10 11.82 -29.51 26.71
CA VAL A 10 11.75 -29.80 25.27
C VAL A 10 11.04 -28.67 24.52
N THR A 11 9.94 -28.13 25.06
CA THR A 11 9.22 -27.02 24.42
C THR A 11 10.06 -25.75 24.38
N VAL A 12 10.78 -25.43 25.47
CA VAL A 12 11.67 -24.26 25.53
C VAL A 12 12.85 -24.44 24.57
N LEU A 13 13.46 -25.62 24.52
CA LEU A 13 14.55 -25.91 23.59
C LEU A 13 14.09 -25.83 22.13
N TYR A 14 12.90 -26.36 21.83
CA TYR A 14 12.29 -26.26 20.51
C TYR A 14 11.99 -24.81 20.11
N LEU A 15 11.44 -23.99 21.01
CA LEU A 15 11.19 -22.57 20.77
C LEU A 15 12.50 -21.79 20.61
N PHE A 16 13.54 -22.12 21.37
CA PHE A 16 14.86 -21.51 21.27
C PHE A 16 15.52 -21.82 19.93
N LEU A 17 15.52 -23.09 19.52
CA LEU A 17 16.03 -23.53 18.22
C LEU A 17 15.22 -22.91 17.09
N ARG A 18 13.89 -22.91 17.17
CA ARG A 18 13.02 -22.29 16.17
C ARG A 18 13.25 -20.78 16.05
N SER A 19 13.44 -20.07 17.17
CA SER A 19 13.79 -18.64 17.18
C SER A 19 15.15 -18.41 16.53
N ARG A 20 16.16 -19.21 16.90
CA ARG A 20 17.52 -19.07 16.40
C ARG A 20 17.64 -19.41 14.91
N PHE A 21 16.97 -20.46 14.45
CA PHE A 21 17.00 -20.87 13.04
C PHE A 21 16.08 -20.06 12.15
N ARG A 22 14.96 -19.51 12.66
CA ARG A 22 14.13 -18.56 11.91
C ARG A 22 14.81 -17.21 11.70
N ASN A 23 15.76 -16.85 12.56
CA ASN A 23 16.62 -15.67 12.39
C ASN A 23 17.96 -15.99 11.71
N ALA A 24 18.32 -17.27 11.51
CA ALA A 24 19.57 -17.67 10.86
C ALA A 24 19.42 -17.84 9.33
N SER A 25 18.19 -17.83 8.80
CA SER A 25 17.97 -17.69 7.37
C SER A 25 18.03 -16.22 7.00
N TRP A 26 19.11 -15.83 6.31
CA TRP A 26 19.43 -14.51 5.74
C TRP A 26 20.08 -13.46 6.65
N GLU A 27 21.27 -13.79 7.12
CA GLU A 27 22.31 -12.80 7.41
C GLU A 27 23.39 -12.87 6.31
N SER A 28 22.95 -12.89 5.04
CA SER A 28 23.82 -12.82 3.87
C SER A 28 23.62 -11.49 3.17
N ASP A 29 24.66 -10.66 3.18
CA ASP A 29 24.82 -9.43 2.40
C ASP A 29 23.70 -8.40 2.59
N GLN A 30 23.68 -7.76 3.76
CA GLN A 30 23.02 -6.46 3.84
C GLN A 30 23.84 -5.45 3.02
N PRO A 31 23.33 -4.93 1.89
CA PRO A 31 24.05 -3.94 1.10
C PRO A 31 24.36 -2.69 1.92
N GLU A 32 25.65 -2.36 2.05
CA GLU A 32 26.15 -1.25 2.87
C GLU A 32 25.83 0.12 2.23
N SER A 33 25.64 0.15 0.91
CA SER A 33 25.33 1.38 0.17
C SER A 33 23.91 1.42 -0.42
N GLN A 34 23.33 2.62 -0.52
CA GLN A 34 22.03 2.82 -1.21
C GLN A 34 22.05 2.39 -2.68
N ARG A 35 23.23 2.43 -3.31
CA ARG A 35 23.40 2.03 -4.70
C ARG A 35 23.33 0.51 -4.83
N GLU A 36 24.01 -0.23 -3.96
CA GLU A 36 23.92 -1.70 -3.90
C GLU A 36 22.48 -2.16 -3.62
N ARG A 37 21.75 -1.47 -2.73
CA ARG A 37 20.32 -1.77 -2.49
C ARG A 37 19.45 -1.60 -3.71
N PHE A 38 19.75 -0.59 -4.52
CA PHE A 38 19.00 -0.35 -5.74
C PHE A 38 19.26 -1.47 -6.76
N VAL A 39 20.52 -1.85 -6.95
CA VAL A 39 20.90 -2.98 -7.83
C VAL A 39 20.25 -4.27 -7.33
N TYR A 40 20.38 -4.56 -6.03
CA TYR A 40 19.78 -5.72 -5.40
C TYR A 40 18.25 -5.72 -5.50
N ALA A 41 17.60 -4.57 -5.35
CA ALA A 41 16.16 -4.44 -5.55
C ALA A 41 15.73 -4.79 -6.97
N SER A 42 16.52 -4.40 -7.98
CA SER A 42 16.28 -4.78 -9.39
C SER A 42 16.35 -6.30 -9.57
N GLU A 43 17.39 -6.94 -9.03
CA GLU A 43 17.55 -8.41 -9.06
C GLU A 43 16.39 -9.14 -8.34
N VAL A 44 15.97 -8.62 -7.18
CA VAL A 44 14.85 -9.18 -6.41
C VAL A 44 13.54 -9.08 -7.20
N LEU A 45 13.25 -7.93 -7.82
CA LEU A 45 12.03 -7.77 -8.64
C LEU A 45 12.02 -8.74 -9.83
N GLN A 46 13.15 -8.92 -10.50
CA GLN A 46 13.28 -9.89 -11.59
C GLN A 46 13.15 -11.34 -11.10
N THR A 47 13.70 -11.66 -9.92
CA THR A 47 13.60 -12.99 -9.31
C THR A 47 12.16 -13.33 -8.92
N ILE A 48 11.39 -12.33 -8.48
CA ILE A 48 9.94 -12.47 -8.20
C ILE A 48 9.13 -12.64 -9.50
N GLY A 49 9.74 -12.38 -10.66
CA GLY A 49 9.13 -12.55 -11.98
C GLY A 49 8.49 -11.28 -12.55
N PHE A 50 8.77 -10.11 -11.96
CA PHE A 50 8.34 -8.83 -12.54
C PHE A 50 9.30 -8.38 -13.64
N LYS A 51 8.74 -7.85 -14.72
CA LYS A 51 9.51 -7.21 -15.78
C LYS A 51 9.66 -5.73 -15.47
N ILE A 52 10.91 -5.27 -15.34
CA ILE A 52 11.22 -3.86 -15.11
C ILE A 52 11.11 -3.13 -16.46
N LEU A 53 10.26 -2.10 -16.50
CA LEU A 53 10.05 -1.25 -17.66
C LEU A 53 10.98 -0.04 -17.65
N ASP A 54 11.20 0.55 -16.47
CA ASP A 54 12.03 1.75 -16.30
C ASP A 54 12.55 1.89 -14.86
N GLU A 55 13.57 2.70 -14.68
CA GLU A 55 14.32 2.89 -13.43
C GLU A 55 14.46 4.38 -13.07
N ARG A 56 14.25 4.72 -11.78
CA ARG A 56 14.45 6.08 -11.21
C ARG A 56 13.72 7.20 -11.95
N ILE A 57 12.43 7.02 -12.21
CA ILE A 57 11.61 8.07 -12.82
C ILE A 57 11.28 9.14 -11.77
N ALA A 58 11.67 10.38 -12.05
CA ALA A 58 11.25 11.55 -11.30
C ALA A 58 10.01 12.18 -11.95
N HIS A 59 8.99 12.42 -11.14
CA HIS A 59 7.75 13.10 -11.50
C HIS A 59 7.68 14.44 -10.79
N GLU A 60 7.47 15.52 -11.56
CA GLU A 60 7.26 16.84 -10.98
C GLU A 60 5.83 16.98 -10.45
N ALA A 61 5.69 17.22 -9.16
CA ALA A 61 4.44 17.52 -8.48
C ALA A 61 4.36 19.03 -8.24
N ILE A 62 3.49 19.69 -9.00
CA ILE A 62 3.26 21.13 -8.90
C ILE A 62 2.02 21.40 -8.05
N THR A 63 2.17 22.17 -6.97
CA THR A 63 1.08 22.61 -6.10
C THR A 63 0.95 24.13 -6.15
N TYR A 64 -0.28 24.63 -6.24
CA TYR A 64 -0.57 26.07 -6.20
C TYR A 64 -1.24 26.44 -4.87
N PHE A 65 -0.76 27.51 -4.23
CA PHE A 65 -1.39 28.11 -3.05
C PHE A 65 -1.51 29.62 -3.24
N GLY A 66 -2.74 30.08 -3.51
CA GLY A 66 -3.00 31.44 -3.98
C GLY A 66 -2.29 31.70 -5.30
N HIS A 67 -1.41 32.70 -5.34
CA HIS A 67 -0.60 33.04 -6.51
C HIS A 67 0.79 32.38 -6.52
N ARG A 68 1.12 31.53 -5.54
CA ARG A 68 2.44 30.90 -5.42
C ARG A 68 2.42 29.48 -5.99
N LYS A 69 3.42 29.17 -6.82
CA LYS A 69 3.70 27.83 -7.35
C LYS A 69 4.78 27.16 -6.50
N PHE A 70 4.51 25.95 -6.03
CA PHE A 70 5.45 25.09 -5.32
C PHE A 70 5.69 23.85 -6.20
N SER A 71 6.95 23.57 -6.51
CA SER A 71 7.34 22.36 -7.23
C SER A 71 8.06 21.42 -6.27
N SER A 72 7.64 20.17 -6.25
CA SER A 72 8.33 19.07 -5.58
C SER A 72 8.53 17.93 -6.57
N TYR A 73 9.50 17.05 -6.29
CA TYR A 73 9.72 15.87 -7.12
C TYR A 73 9.36 14.63 -6.32
N LEU A 74 8.55 13.76 -6.93
CA LEU A 74 8.35 12.39 -6.47
C LEU A 74 9.19 11.46 -7.32
N LEU A 75 9.83 10.49 -6.66
CA LEU A 75 10.62 9.47 -7.33
C LEU A 75 9.90 8.13 -7.25
N ALA A 76 9.72 7.48 -8.39
CA ALA A 76 9.47 6.05 -8.48
C ALA A 76 10.82 5.35 -8.72
N ASP A 77 11.22 4.44 -7.83
CA ASP A 77 12.52 3.77 -7.94
C ASP A 77 12.53 2.81 -9.14
N PHE A 78 11.43 2.09 -9.37
CA PHE A 78 11.24 1.21 -10.51
C PHE A 78 9.81 1.33 -11.04
N ILE A 79 9.63 1.12 -12.34
CA ILE A 79 8.32 0.84 -12.94
C ILE A 79 8.35 -0.62 -13.40
N VAL A 80 7.40 -1.42 -12.94
CA VAL A 80 7.29 -2.83 -13.29
C VAL A 80 6.00 -3.13 -14.04
N GLU A 81 6.03 -4.11 -14.92
CA GLU A 81 4.83 -4.63 -15.57
C GLU A 81 4.14 -5.64 -14.66
N LYS A 82 2.90 -5.34 -14.26
CA LYS A 82 2.03 -6.25 -13.50
C LYS A 82 0.67 -6.29 -14.18
N ASP A 83 0.20 -7.49 -14.52
CA ASP A 83 -1.09 -7.71 -15.18
C ASP A 83 -1.26 -6.87 -16.47
N GLY A 84 -0.17 -6.63 -17.20
CA GLY A 84 -0.12 -5.82 -18.42
C GLY A 84 -0.18 -4.30 -18.19
N GLN A 85 -0.08 -3.83 -16.95
CA GLN A 85 -0.08 -2.41 -16.59
C GLN A 85 1.25 -1.98 -15.96
N PRO A 86 1.71 -0.74 -16.21
CA PRO A 86 2.89 -0.19 -15.57
C PRO A 86 2.58 0.23 -14.12
N CYS A 87 3.18 -0.46 -13.17
CA CYS A 87 2.99 -0.23 -11.75
C CYS A 87 4.28 0.35 -11.13
N PRO A 88 4.20 1.49 -10.41
CA PRO A 88 5.36 2.07 -9.77
C PRO A 88 5.74 1.28 -8.50
N VAL A 89 7.03 1.10 -8.27
CA VAL A 89 7.61 0.46 -7.09
C VAL A 89 8.61 1.39 -6.45
N ARG A 90 8.50 1.53 -5.12
CA ARG A 90 9.46 2.27 -4.28
C ARG A 90 10.22 1.31 -3.38
N VAL A 91 11.52 1.57 -3.24
CA VAL A 91 12.43 0.79 -2.40
C VAL A 91 12.55 1.48 -1.04
N LYS A 92 12.32 0.73 0.03
CA LYS A 92 12.40 1.26 1.40
C LYS A 92 13.85 1.62 1.77
N ARG A 93 14.05 2.84 2.26
CA ARG A 93 15.37 3.40 2.61
C ARG A 93 15.86 2.92 3.99
N LEU A 94 17.18 2.77 4.13
CA LEU A 94 17.87 2.35 5.37
C LEU A 94 17.83 3.39 6.49
N ARG A 95 18.10 4.65 6.14
CA ARG A 95 18.36 5.73 7.11
C ARG A 95 17.13 6.21 7.86
N ASP A 96 15.95 5.85 7.39
CA ASP A 96 14.69 6.16 8.04
C ASP A 96 13.74 5.01 7.68
N PRO A 97 13.60 3.98 8.53
CA PRO A 97 12.59 2.95 8.31
C PRO A 97 11.23 3.63 8.46
N GLU A 98 10.72 4.16 7.35
CA GLU A 98 9.51 4.98 7.31
C GLU A 98 8.41 4.24 8.06
N ARG A 99 7.93 4.84 9.17
CA ARG A 99 6.75 4.34 9.85
C ARG A 99 5.59 4.55 8.88
N VAL A 100 5.19 3.46 8.22
CA VAL A 100 4.06 3.44 7.30
C VAL A 100 2.84 3.94 8.07
N SER A 101 2.45 5.17 7.77
CA SER A 101 1.33 5.86 8.38
C SER A 101 0.43 6.40 7.28
N GLY A 102 -0.85 6.61 7.58
CA GLY A 102 -1.78 7.13 6.57
C GLY A 102 -1.39 8.51 6.03
N ALA A 103 -0.67 9.34 6.80
CA ALA A 103 -0.16 10.62 6.33
C ALA A 103 1.02 10.44 5.36
N TRP A 104 1.95 9.53 5.68
CA TRP A 104 3.09 9.21 4.82
C TRP A 104 2.64 8.58 3.50
N LEU A 105 1.72 7.62 3.54
CA LEU A 105 1.13 7.01 2.34
C LEU A 105 0.50 8.06 1.42
N ARG A 106 -0.23 9.03 1.99
CA ARG A 106 -0.85 10.12 1.23
C ARG A 106 0.16 11.09 0.61
N SER A 107 1.31 11.33 1.23
CA SER A 107 2.31 12.26 0.69
C SER A 107 3.29 11.61 -0.28
N HIS A 108 3.62 10.32 -0.10
CA HIS A 108 4.70 9.66 -0.83
C HIS A 108 4.22 8.60 -1.84
N VAL A 109 3.04 8.02 -1.63
CA VAL A 109 2.54 6.88 -2.41
C VAL A 109 1.32 7.28 -3.24
N MET A 110 0.37 8.00 -2.64
CA MET A 110 -0.85 8.46 -3.33
C MET A 110 -0.58 9.25 -4.62
N PRO A 111 0.42 10.15 -4.71
CA PRO A 111 0.66 10.84 -5.98
C PRO A 111 1.09 9.87 -7.09
N LEU A 112 1.89 8.85 -6.78
CA LEU A 112 2.25 7.81 -7.75
C LEU A 112 1.05 6.95 -8.15
N TYR A 113 0.18 6.61 -7.19
CA TYR A 113 -1.08 5.92 -7.46
C TYR A 113 -1.95 6.72 -8.45
N VAL A 114 -2.04 8.04 -8.26
CA VAL A 114 -2.81 8.93 -9.16
C VAL A 114 -2.16 9.08 -10.54
N ILE A 115 -0.84 9.15 -10.62
CA ILE A 115 -0.12 9.30 -11.91
C ILE A 115 -0.26 8.04 -12.77
N TYR A 116 -0.13 6.86 -12.17
CA TYR A 116 -0.13 5.59 -12.89
C TYR A 116 -1.50 4.91 -12.94
N ASP A 117 -2.49 5.42 -12.20
CA ASP A 117 -3.81 4.80 -12.03
C ASP A 117 -3.71 3.31 -11.64
N ALA A 118 -2.70 2.98 -10.82
CA ALA A 118 -2.30 1.62 -10.51
C ALA A 118 -1.79 1.49 -9.07
N PRO A 119 -1.92 0.30 -8.44
CA PRO A 119 -1.35 0.04 -7.13
C PRO A 119 0.15 0.30 -7.09
N VAL A 120 0.64 0.85 -5.98
CA VAL A 120 2.05 1.18 -5.80
C VAL A 120 2.73 0.11 -4.95
N GLY A 121 3.83 -0.45 -5.44
CA GLY A 121 4.61 -1.45 -4.71
C GLY A 121 5.58 -0.79 -3.73
N LEU A 122 5.63 -1.31 -2.51
CA LEU A 122 6.66 -1.01 -1.54
C LEU A 122 7.55 -2.24 -1.39
N LEU A 123 8.77 -2.16 -1.88
CA LEU A 123 9.75 -3.24 -1.81
C LEU A 123 10.69 -3.02 -0.63
N GLN A 124 10.80 -4.03 0.22
CA GLN A 124 11.84 -4.13 1.22
C GLN A 124 12.89 -5.15 0.73
N PRO A 125 14.06 -4.70 0.25
CA PRO A 125 15.03 -5.60 -0.36
C PRO A 125 15.57 -6.64 0.61
N GLU A 126 15.73 -6.30 1.90
CA GLU A 126 16.33 -7.22 2.89
C GLU A 126 15.44 -8.43 3.20
N THR A 127 14.12 -8.25 3.14
CA THR A 127 13.13 -9.29 3.47
C THR A 127 12.51 -9.91 2.22
N HIS A 128 12.84 -9.40 1.03
CA HIS A 128 12.16 -9.69 -0.25
C HIS A 128 10.65 -9.46 -0.20
N GLU A 129 10.16 -8.69 0.76
CA GLU A 129 8.74 -8.40 0.89
C GLU A 129 8.34 -7.26 -0.06
N LEU A 130 7.43 -7.57 -0.98
CA LEU A 130 6.77 -6.61 -1.85
C LEU A 130 5.32 -6.44 -1.41
N THR A 131 4.99 -5.28 -0.85
CA THR A 131 3.62 -4.95 -0.44
C THR A 131 2.98 -3.98 -1.41
N TRP A 132 1.83 -4.34 -1.96
CA TRP A 132 1.04 -3.44 -2.83
C TRP A 132 0.14 -2.56 -1.99
N VAL A 133 0.22 -1.25 -2.21
CA VAL A 133 -0.66 -0.26 -1.63
C VAL A 133 -1.71 0.14 -2.65
N ASP A 134 -2.96 -0.08 -2.30
CA ASP A 134 -4.13 0.35 -3.07
C ASP A 134 -4.94 1.36 -2.26
N PHE A 135 -5.29 2.48 -2.89
CA PHE A 135 -6.11 3.52 -2.28
C PHE A 135 -7.56 3.38 -2.75
N SER A 136 -8.25 2.36 -2.26
CA SER A 136 -9.69 2.24 -2.47
C SER A 136 -10.45 3.08 -1.44
N LEU A 137 -11.40 3.89 -1.93
CA LEU A 137 -12.32 4.62 -1.06
C LEU A 137 -13.47 3.69 -0.66
N GLU A 138 -13.42 3.15 0.56
CA GLU A 138 -14.58 2.49 1.14
C GLU A 138 -15.68 3.53 1.42
N VAL A 139 -16.70 3.54 0.56
CA VAL A 139 -17.90 4.36 0.79
C VAL A 139 -18.60 3.82 2.03
N SER A 140 -18.50 4.56 3.14
CA SER A 140 -19.12 4.15 4.40
C SER A 140 -20.59 3.75 4.21
N SER A 141 -20.98 2.64 4.83
CA SER A 141 -22.35 2.11 4.80
C SER A 141 -23.39 3.16 5.21
N ARG A 142 -23.02 4.12 6.08
CA ARG A 142 -23.85 5.26 6.48
C ARG A 142 -24.20 6.20 5.33
N LEU A 143 -23.25 6.52 4.46
CA LEU A 143 -23.52 7.37 3.28
C LEU A 143 -24.42 6.64 2.27
N ARG A 144 -24.20 5.33 2.09
CA ARG A 144 -25.04 4.47 1.25
C ARG A 144 -26.48 4.42 1.80
N TYR A 145 -26.64 4.23 3.10
CA TYR A 145 -27.94 4.22 3.78
C TYR A 145 -28.68 5.56 3.71
N ARG A 146 -27.97 6.68 3.92
CA ARG A 146 -28.57 8.03 3.81
C ARG A 146 -29.09 8.31 2.39
N LYS A 147 -28.34 7.93 1.35
CA LYS A 147 -28.80 8.08 -0.06
C LYS A 147 -30.06 7.25 -0.32
N TRP A 148 -30.11 6.02 0.17
CA TRP A 148 -31.27 5.14 0.02
C TRP A 148 -32.50 5.68 0.77
N ARG A 149 -32.33 6.17 2.01
CA ARG A 149 -33.41 6.76 2.79
C ARG A 149 -33.98 8.04 2.14
N MET A 150 -33.12 8.88 1.57
CA MET A 150 -33.56 10.07 0.84
C MET A 150 -34.37 9.69 -0.41
N ARG A 151 -33.95 8.66 -1.16
CA ARG A 151 -34.71 8.16 -2.32
C ARG A 151 -36.09 7.62 -1.90
N LEU A 152 -36.18 6.89 -0.80
CA LEU A 152 -37.45 6.42 -0.23
C LEU A 152 -38.35 7.58 0.19
N LEU A 153 -37.80 8.60 0.86
CA LEU A 153 -38.54 9.80 1.25
C LEU A 153 -39.10 10.54 0.03
N TRP A 154 -38.30 10.73 -1.02
CA TRP A 154 -38.77 11.33 -2.28
C TRP A 154 -39.87 10.51 -2.95
N LEU A 155 -39.76 9.18 -2.93
CA LEU A 155 -40.82 8.28 -3.39
C LEU A 155 -42.12 8.47 -2.60
N CYS A 156 -42.04 8.52 -1.26
CA CYS A 156 -43.21 8.74 -0.42
C CYS A 156 -43.84 10.11 -0.66
N ILE A 157 -43.02 11.17 -0.76
CA ILE A 157 -43.51 12.54 -1.06
C ILE A 157 -44.19 12.57 -2.43
N GLY A 158 -43.59 11.94 -3.45
CA GLY A 158 -44.17 11.82 -4.78
C GLY A 158 -45.50 11.06 -4.79
N ALA A 159 -45.60 9.96 -4.02
CA ALA A 159 -46.83 9.18 -3.90
C ALA A 159 -47.95 9.97 -3.20
N VAL A 160 -47.63 10.71 -2.13
CA VAL A 160 -48.59 11.56 -1.41
C VAL A 160 -49.07 12.71 -2.31
N LEU A 161 -48.17 13.37 -3.03
CA LEU A 161 -48.52 14.42 -4.01
C LEU A 161 -49.39 13.87 -5.13
N GLY A 162 -49.03 12.70 -5.68
CA GLY A 162 -49.82 12.05 -6.73
C GLY A 162 -51.23 11.68 -6.25
N PHE A 163 -51.37 11.18 -5.03
CA PHE A 163 -52.67 10.87 -4.43
C PHE A 163 -53.51 12.12 -4.17
N ALA A 164 -52.90 13.19 -3.64
CA ALA A 164 -53.57 14.46 -3.40
C ALA A 164 -54.08 15.10 -4.71
N LEU A 165 -53.27 15.04 -5.77
CA LEU A 165 -53.68 15.53 -7.10
C LEU A 165 -54.80 14.67 -7.70
N ALA A 166 -54.75 13.35 -7.53
CA ALA A 166 -55.79 12.45 -8.03
C ALA A 166 -57.15 12.61 -7.32
N GLN A 167 -57.18 13.05 -6.06
CA GLN A 167 -58.44 13.36 -5.35
C GLN A 167 -59.00 14.76 -5.67
N SER A 168 -58.20 15.65 -6.24
CA SER A 168 -58.62 17.00 -6.63
C SER A 168 -59.25 17.09 -8.03
N HIS A 169 -59.36 15.96 -8.73
CA HIS A 169 -59.98 15.77 -10.03
C HIS A 169 -61.24 14.91 -9.91
#